data_AF-A0A1H7Z606-F1
#
_entry.id   AF-A0A1H7Z606-F1
#
_cell.length_a   1.000
_cell.length_b   1.000
_cell.length_c   1.000
_cell.angle_alpha   90.00
_cell.angle_beta   90.00
_cell.angle_gamma   90.00
#
_symmetry.space_group_name_H-M   'P 1'
#
loop_
_entity.id
_entity.type
_entity.pdbx_description
1 polymer ?
#
loop_
_entity_poly.entity_id
_entity_poly.type
_entity_poly.pdbx_seq_one_letter_code
_entity_poly.pdbx_strand_id
1 'polypeptide(L)'
;MDMSNVRDIRVFFTRRDAAKYISHLDVNRCFQRALARSHLPVWYTQGFNPHIYITFAMPTPLGYESDCETMDLRVTEEISMNEIKDRLNAALPMGLRVYHVASPIHKPDDIASCDYQVLVSAPSKTSAELQEMFQAMLNRDIIPVEKKTKKGFKEIDLKPFIGLKGLDSYEDGIRLLLRLAAGTTTNINPTLVFDAFSKLYNMELDCIRVKKLQVYTDNPVKDEIFE
;
A
#
# COMPACT_ATOMS: atom_id res chain seq x y z
N MET A 1 0.92 -34.74 -7.44
CA MET A 1 1.99 -33.80 -7.05
C MET A 1 2.14 -33.96 -5.55
N ASP A 2 3.34 -34.26 -5.07
CA ASP A 2 3.56 -34.38 -3.64
C ASP A 2 3.38 -33.00 -3.00
N MET A 3 2.37 -32.87 -2.15
CA MET A 3 2.02 -31.63 -1.46
C MET A 3 2.91 -31.41 -0.22
N SER A 4 3.73 -32.41 0.18
CA SER A 4 4.53 -32.35 1.41
C SER A 4 5.56 -31.22 1.41
N ASN A 5 5.98 -30.77 0.23
CA ASN A 5 7.07 -29.80 0.05
C ASN A 5 6.58 -28.40 -0.34
N VAL A 6 5.26 -28.17 -0.36
CA VAL A 6 4.70 -26.85 -0.68
C VAL A 6 4.90 -25.90 0.51
N ARG A 7 5.61 -24.78 0.27
CA ARG A 7 5.85 -23.75 1.29
C ARG A 7 5.27 -22.42 0.85
N ASP A 8 4.55 -21.75 1.75
CA ASP A 8 4.11 -20.37 1.56
C ASP A 8 5.29 -19.41 1.77
N ILE A 9 5.41 -18.44 0.87
CA ILE A 9 6.48 -17.46 0.81
C ILE A 9 5.86 -16.08 0.66
N ARG A 10 6.30 -15.11 1.47
CA ARG A 10 5.99 -13.69 1.32
C ARG A 10 7.17 -12.95 0.73
N VAL A 11 6.90 -12.22 -0.34
CA VAL A 11 7.84 -11.34 -1.04
C VAL A 11 7.47 -9.90 -0.72
N PHE A 12 8.45 -9.13 -0.25
CA PHE A 12 8.31 -7.70 0.05
C PHE A 12 9.02 -6.88 -1.02
N PHE A 13 8.33 -5.90 -1.58
CA PHE A 13 8.87 -5.13 -2.69
C PHE A 13 8.46 -3.65 -2.65
N THR A 14 9.29 -2.83 -3.26
CA THR A 14 8.98 -1.42 -3.51
C THR A 14 8.37 -1.25 -4.89
N ARG A 15 7.47 -0.28 -5.02
CA ARG A 15 6.87 0.19 -6.28
C ARG A 15 7.08 1.70 -6.37
N ARG A 16 7.99 2.14 -7.24
CA ARG A 16 8.42 3.54 -7.35
C ARG A 16 8.53 3.99 -8.80
N ASP A 17 8.77 5.28 -9.01
CA ASP A 17 9.04 5.87 -10.32
C ASP A 17 7.93 5.56 -11.34
N ALA A 18 8.27 5.15 -12.56
CA ALA A 18 7.31 4.82 -13.61
C ALA A 18 6.36 3.67 -13.22
N ALA A 19 6.77 2.76 -12.32
CA ALA A 19 5.93 1.65 -11.88
C ALA A 19 4.71 2.11 -11.05
N LYS A 20 4.68 3.34 -10.54
CA LYS A 20 3.47 3.89 -9.92
C LYS A 20 2.32 4.05 -10.92
N TYR A 21 2.60 4.15 -12.23
CA TYR A 21 1.60 4.36 -13.28
C TYR A 21 1.04 3.09 -13.93
N ILE A 22 1.33 1.89 -13.40
CA ILE A 22 0.67 0.66 -13.87
C ILE A 22 -0.43 0.22 -12.88
N SER A 23 -1.52 -0.37 -13.37
CA SER A 23 -2.62 -0.79 -12.49
C SER A 23 -2.21 -1.99 -11.61
N HIS A 24 -3.00 -2.30 -10.59
CA HIS A 24 -2.78 -3.55 -9.83
C HIS A 24 -2.83 -4.80 -10.72
N LEU A 25 -3.70 -4.81 -11.73
CA LEU A 25 -3.77 -5.90 -12.70
C LEU A 25 -2.47 -6.04 -13.50
N ASP A 26 -1.85 -4.92 -13.86
CA ASP A 26 -0.58 -4.92 -14.57
C ASP A 26 0.60 -5.31 -13.68
N VAL A 27 0.58 -4.91 -12.40
CA VAL A 27 1.55 -5.40 -11.40
C VAL A 27 1.43 -6.93 -11.27
N ASN A 28 0.22 -7.46 -11.16
CA ASN A 28 -0.03 -8.90 -11.10
C ASN A 28 0.54 -9.61 -12.35
N ARG A 29 0.20 -9.13 -13.55
CA ARG A 29 0.75 -9.67 -14.81
C ARG A 29 2.27 -9.57 -14.88
N CYS A 30 2.86 -8.49 -14.37
CA CYS A 30 4.30 -8.29 -14.32
C CYS A 30 4.96 -9.36 -13.43
N PHE A 31 4.44 -9.56 -12.22
CA PHE A 31 4.94 -10.59 -11.32
C PHE A 31 4.76 -12.00 -11.87
N GLN A 32 3.62 -12.33 -12.49
CA GLN A 32 3.44 -13.62 -13.14
C GLN A 32 4.50 -13.87 -14.24
N ARG A 33 4.79 -12.85 -15.07
CA ARG A 33 5.84 -12.95 -16.10
C ARG A 33 7.25 -13.02 -15.51
N ALA A 34 7.52 -12.29 -14.42
CA ALA A 34 8.79 -12.35 -13.72
C ALA A 34 9.02 -13.73 -13.10
N LEU A 35 8.00 -14.28 -12.41
CA LEU A 35 8.03 -15.63 -11.85
C LEU A 35 8.26 -16.69 -12.95
N ALA A 36 7.54 -16.60 -14.07
CA ALA A 36 7.73 -17.52 -15.19
C ALA A 36 9.16 -17.48 -15.78
N ARG A 37 9.78 -16.30 -15.81
CA ARG A 37 11.16 -16.08 -16.31
C ARG A 37 12.26 -16.35 -15.28
N SER A 38 11.91 -16.38 -14.00
CA SER A 38 12.86 -16.57 -12.89
C SER A 38 13.29 -18.03 -12.70
N HIS A 39 12.59 -18.97 -13.36
CA HIS A 39 12.75 -20.41 -13.15
C HIS A 39 12.64 -20.84 -11.69
N LEU A 40 11.87 -20.09 -10.89
CA LEU A 40 11.53 -20.48 -9.53
C LEU A 40 10.57 -21.67 -9.54
N PRO A 41 10.68 -22.61 -8.58
CA PRO A 41 9.81 -23.79 -8.49
C PRO A 41 8.45 -23.38 -7.91
N VAL A 42 7.70 -22.54 -8.63
CA VAL A 42 6.44 -21.98 -8.17
C VAL A 42 5.30 -22.98 -8.30
N TRP A 43 4.40 -22.96 -7.33
CA TRP A 43 3.19 -23.77 -7.35
C TRP A 43 2.12 -23.14 -8.27
N TYR A 44 1.44 -24.00 -9.04
CA TYR A 44 0.35 -23.63 -9.94
C TYR A 44 -1.00 -24.09 -9.37
N THR A 45 -2.04 -23.30 -9.62
CA THR A 45 -3.42 -23.65 -9.28
C THR A 45 -3.88 -24.93 -9.99
N GLN A 46 -4.73 -25.71 -9.33
CA GLN A 46 -5.13 -27.07 -9.77
C GLN A 46 -6.44 -27.10 -10.58
N GLY A 47 -6.81 -25.98 -11.21
CA GLY A 47 -8.05 -25.86 -12.01
C GLY A 47 -7.84 -26.09 -13.51
N PHE A 48 -8.91 -25.92 -14.30
CA PHE A 48 -8.88 -26.07 -15.76
C PHE A 48 -7.93 -25.09 -16.49
N ASN A 49 -7.54 -23.99 -15.84
CA ASN A 49 -6.55 -23.04 -16.33
C ASN A 49 -5.47 -22.81 -15.25
N PRO A 50 -4.46 -23.71 -15.15
CA PRO A 50 -3.39 -23.58 -14.18
C PRO A 50 -2.63 -22.27 -14.37
N HIS A 51 -2.46 -21.53 -13.28
CA HIS A 51 -1.69 -20.30 -13.24
C HIS A 51 -0.91 -20.23 -11.94
N ILE A 52 0.18 -19.46 -11.95
CA ILE A 52 1.00 -19.26 -10.76
C ILE A 52 0.14 -18.66 -9.65
N TYR A 53 0.14 -19.29 -8.49
CA TYR A 53 -0.59 -18.79 -7.34
C TYR A 53 0.15 -17.63 -6.71
N ILE A 54 -0.46 -16.45 -6.79
CA ILE A 54 0.00 -15.24 -6.09
C ILE A 54 -1.18 -14.50 -5.45
N THR A 55 -0.96 -13.92 -4.27
CA THR A 55 -1.94 -13.07 -3.58
C THR A 55 -1.25 -11.81 -3.08
N PHE A 56 -1.88 -10.65 -3.26
CA PHE A 56 -1.37 -9.38 -2.73
C PHE A 56 -2.21 -8.95 -1.55
N ALA A 57 -1.58 -8.50 -0.46
CA ALA A 57 -2.30 -8.22 0.77
C ALA A 57 -3.05 -6.87 0.73
N MET A 58 -2.33 -5.78 0.44
CA MET A 58 -2.91 -4.44 0.35
C MET A 58 -2.30 -3.69 -0.84
N PRO A 59 -2.83 -3.93 -2.06
CA PRO A 59 -2.33 -3.32 -3.27
C PRO A 59 -2.42 -1.81 -3.25
N THR A 60 -1.35 -1.16 -3.71
CA THR A 60 -1.32 0.30 -3.83
C THR A 60 -2.10 0.81 -5.05
N PRO A 61 -2.92 1.88 -4.90
CA PRO A 61 -3.64 2.54 -6.00
C PRO A 61 -2.72 2.99 -7.15
N LEU A 62 -3.33 3.24 -8.31
CA LEU A 62 -2.63 3.84 -9.44
C LEU A 62 -2.13 5.25 -9.07
N GLY A 63 -0.92 5.59 -9.50
CA GLY A 63 -0.28 6.89 -9.25
C GLY A 63 0.48 6.97 -7.92
N TYR A 64 0.29 6.00 -7.03
CA TYR A 64 0.91 5.99 -5.70
C TYR A 64 2.22 5.19 -5.73
N GLU A 65 3.21 5.68 -5.00
CA GLU A 65 4.42 4.92 -4.68
C GLU A 65 4.20 4.06 -3.44
N SER A 66 5.02 3.03 -3.26
CA SER A 66 4.97 2.16 -2.09
C SER A 66 6.34 1.57 -1.76
N ASP A 67 6.67 1.57 -0.47
CA ASP A 67 7.89 0.99 0.07
C ASP A 67 7.64 -0.37 0.74
N CYS A 68 6.38 -0.79 0.85
CA CYS A 68 5.95 -1.97 1.60
C CYS A 68 4.82 -2.73 0.89
N GLU A 69 4.98 -2.99 -0.40
CA GLU A 69 4.12 -3.97 -1.05
C GLU A 69 4.48 -5.38 -0.60
N THR A 70 3.46 -6.24 -0.52
CA THR A 70 3.63 -7.65 -0.21
C THR A 70 2.88 -8.52 -1.21
N MET A 71 3.51 -9.63 -1.59
CA MET A 71 2.92 -10.67 -2.42
C MET A 71 3.27 -12.03 -1.83
N ASP A 72 2.24 -12.85 -1.58
CA ASP A 72 2.40 -14.23 -1.18
C ASP A 72 2.39 -15.13 -2.41
N LEU A 73 3.27 -16.12 -2.42
CA LEU A 73 3.37 -17.17 -3.43
C LEU A 73 3.66 -18.51 -2.76
N ARG A 74 3.61 -19.59 -3.52
CA ARG A 74 3.99 -20.94 -3.06
C ARG A 74 5.13 -21.50 -3.88
N VAL A 75 6.06 -22.18 -3.23
CA VAL A 75 7.13 -22.96 -3.89
C VAL A 75 6.96 -24.44 -3.62
N THR A 76 7.38 -25.29 -4.57
CA THR A 76 7.24 -26.76 -4.52
C THR A 76 8.54 -27.49 -4.16
N GLU A 77 9.65 -26.77 -4.08
CA GLU A 77 10.98 -27.31 -3.81
C GLU A 77 11.69 -26.48 -2.73
N GLU A 78 12.76 -27.06 -2.18
CA GLU A 78 13.65 -26.34 -1.28
C GLU A 78 14.46 -25.32 -2.06
N ILE A 79 14.37 -24.06 -1.61
CA ILE A 79 15.05 -22.91 -2.18
C ILE A 79 15.20 -21.87 -1.08
N SER A 80 16.31 -21.14 -1.10
CA SER A 80 16.60 -20.12 -0.09
C SER A 80 15.85 -18.81 -0.37
N MET A 81 15.52 -18.06 0.67
CA MET A 81 14.85 -16.75 0.54
C MET A 81 15.67 -15.75 -0.26
N ASN A 82 17.01 -15.76 -0.11
CA ASN A 82 17.91 -14.92 -0.88
C ASN A 82 17.88 -15.27 -2.37
N GLU A 83 17.86 -16.56 -2.70
CA GLU A 83 17.79 -16.98 -4.09
C GLU A 83 16.46 -16.61 -4.75
N ILE A 84 15.34 -16.70 -4.04
CA ILE A 84 14.04 -16.19 -4.51
C ILE A 84 14.14 -14.69 -4.81
N LYS A 85 14.69 -13.91 -3.89
CA LYS A 85 14.87 -12.46 -4.03
C LYS A 85 15.72 -12.12 -5.26
N ASP A 86 16.85 -12.78 -5.43
CA ASP A 86 17.82 -12.47 -6.49
C ASP A 86 17.28 -12.85 -7.86
N ARG A 87 16.69 -14.04 -8.01
CA ARG A 87 16.07 -14.49 -9.26
C ARG A 87 14.86 -13.63 -9.66
N LEU A 88 14.06 -13.18 -8.69
CA LEU A 88 12.96 -12.25 -8.95
C LEU A 88 13.48 -10.88 -9.40
N ASN A 89 14.46 -10.30 -8.70
CA ASN A 89 15.02 -9.01 -9.06
C ASN A 89 15.70 -9.02 -10.44
N ALA A 90 16.32 -10.14 -10.83
CA ALA A 90 16.86 -10.31 -12.18
C ALA A 90 15.77 -10.34 -13.26
N ALA A 91 14.53 -10.71 -12.90
CA ALA A 91 13.40 -10.81 -13.81
C ALA A 91 12.43 -9.62 -13.75
N LEU A 92 12.47 -8.78 -12.72
CA LEU A 92 11.56 -7.64 -12.56
C LEU A 92 12.02 -6.43 -13.40
N PRO A 93 11.07 -5.62 -13.90
CA PRO A 93 11.40 -4.36 -14.56
C PRO A 93 11.82 -3.29 -13.55
N MET A 94 12.42 -2.21 -14.06
CA MET A 94 12.69 -1.01 -13.28
C MET A 94 11.44 -0.48 -12.56
N GLY A 95 11.61 0.03 -11.34
CA GLY A 95 10.53 0.55 -10.50
C GLY A 95 9.82 -0.50 -9.65
N LEU A 96 10.03 -1.80 -9.89
CA LEU A 96 9.63 -2.90 -9.01
C LEU A 96 10.87 -3.61 -8.48
N ARG A 97 11.04 -3.65 -7.15
CA ARG A 97 12.25 -4.24 -6.54
C ARG A 97 11.91 -5.00 -5.28
N VAL A 98 12.28 -6.28 -5.23
CA VAL A 98 12.19 -7.10 -4.03
C VAL A 98 13.33 -6.73 -3.09
N TYR A 99 13.00 -6.40 -1.84
CA TYR A 99 14.00 -6.11 -0.81
C TYR A 99 14.05 -7.18 0.27
N HIS A 100 12.96 -7.92 0.50
CA HIS A 100 12.91 -8.96 1.52
C HIS A 100 12.02 -10.14 1.08
N VAL A 101 12.33 -11.34 1.58
CA VAL A 101 11.56 -12.56 1.36
C VAL A 101 11.57 -13.37 2.65
N ALA A 102 10.41 -13.80 3.12
CA ALA A 102 10.24 -14.55 4.36
C ALA A 102 9.05 -15.51 4.29
N SER A 103 8.85 -16.32 5.33
CA SER A 103 7.59 -17.05 5.49
C SER A 103 6.48 -16.09 5.96
N PRO A 104 5.25 -16.20 5.44
CA PRO A 104 4.14 -15.38 5.91
C PRO A 104 3.75 -15.82 7.32
N ILE A 105 3.67 -14.88 8.25
CA ILE A 105 3.17 -15.17 9.62
C ILE A 105 1.91 -14.38 9.99
N HIS A 106 1.54 -13.40 9.17
CA HIS A 106 0.29 -12.64 9.24
C HIS A 106 -0.52 -12.82 7.96
N LYS A 107 -1.83 -12.89 8.08
CA LYS A 107 -2.75 -12.89 6.94
C LYS A 107 -3.02 -11.47 6.47
N PRO A 108 -3.39 -11.26 5.19
CA PRO A 108 -3.87 -9.95 4.72
C PRO A 108 -4.99 -9.37 5.59
N ASP A 109 -5.83 -10.22 6.16
CA ASP A 109 -6.94 -9.82 7.03
C ASP A 109 -6.49 -9.25 8.39
N ASP A 110 -5.22 -9.44 8.77
CA ASP A 110 -4.66 -8.91 10.02
C ASP A 110 -4.26 -7.43 9.89
N ILE A 111 -4.29 -6.86 8.68
CA ILE A 111 -3.95 -5.46 8.44
C ILE A 111 -4.97 -4.54 9.13
N ALA A 112 -4.47 -3.58 9.89
CA ALA A 112 -5.26 -2.65 10.69
C ALA A 112 -5.00 -1.17 10.35
N SER A 113 -3.78 -0.83 9.99
CA SER A 113 -3.44 0.53 9.59
C SER A 113 -2.26 0.61 8.65
N CYS A 114 -2.08 1.77 8.03
CA CYS A 114 -1.01 2.02 7.08
C CYS A 114 -0.51 3.46 7.21
N ASP A 115 0.80 3.62 7.20
CA ASP A 115 1.45 4.93 7.16
C ASP A 115 1.66 5.38 5.71
N TYR A 116 1.35 6.65 5.46
CA TYR A 116 1.52 7.32 4.19
C TYR A 116 2.31 8.62 4.37
N GLN A 117 3.19 8.90 3.42
CA GLN A 117 3.72 10.23 3.18
C GLN A 117 2.96 10.86 2.02
N VAL A 118 2.50 12.08 2.23
CA VAL A 118 1.72 12.81 1.24
C VAL A 118 2.29 14.19 1.09
N LEU A 119 2.56 14.58 -0.15
CA LEU A 119 2.98 15.92 -0.53
C LEU A 119 1.82 16.59 -1.26
N VAL A 120 1.37 17.72 -0.71
CA VAL A 120 0.28 18.52 -1.28
C VAL A 120 0.67 19.99 -1.30
N SER A 121 0.26 20.70 -2.34
CA SER A 121 0.34 22.15 -2.41
C SER A 121 -1.03 22.72 -2.81
N ALA A 122 -1.15 24.04 -2.72
CA ALA A 122 -2.29 24.76 -3.27
C ALA A 122 -1.77 26.10 -3.79
N PRO A 123 -1.98 26.44 -5.08
CA PRO A 123 -1.38 27.64 -5.68
C PRO A 123 -1.75 28.96 -4.98
N SER A 124 -2.90 28.97 -4.28
CA SER A 124 -3.43 30.13 -3.57
C SER A 124 -3.02 30.21 -2.10
N LYS A 125 -2.15 29.31 -1.61
CA LYS A 125 -1.76 29.23 -0.21
C LYS A 125 -0.27 29.00 -0.03
N THR A 126 0.26 29.64 1.01
CA THR A 126 1.60 29.33 1.52
C THR A 126 1.59 27.99 2.27
N SER A 127 2.76 27.38 2.39
CA SER A 127 2.95 26.17 3.21
C SER A 127 2.48 26.36 4.65
N ALA A 128 2.76 27.53 5.26
CA ALA A 128 2.33 27.85 6.62
C ALA A 128 0.80 27.91 6.75
N GLU A 129 0.10 28.59 5.83
CA GLU A 129 -1.36 28.62 5.83
C GLU A 129 -1.95 27.21 5.66
N LEU A 130 -1.39 26.40 4.74
CA LEU A 130 -1.84 25.02 4.55
C LEU A 130 -1.64 24.17 5.82
N GLN A 131 -0.50 24.32 6.51
CA GLN A 131 -0.27 23.63 7.76
C GLN A 131 -1.32 24.00 8.81
N GLU A 132 -1.59 25.29 9.00
CA GLU A 132 -2.60 25.76 9.95
C GLU A 132 -3.99 25.22 9.60
N MET A 133 -4.37 25.24 8.32
CA MET A 133 -5.64 24.71 7.84
C MET A 133 -5.76 23.19 8.07
N PHE A 134 -4.71 22.41 7.77
CA PHE A 134 -4.74 20.97 8.01
C PHE A 134 -4.79 20.65 9.50
N GLN A 135 -4.05 21.38 10.34
CA GLN A 135 -4.13 21.23 11.80
C GLN A 135 -5.53 21.57 12.30
N ALA A 136 -6.12 22.67 11.82
CA ALA A 136 -7.47 23.08 12.21
C ALA A 136 -8.52 22.03 11.81
N MET A 137 -8.45 21.45 10.61
CA MET A 137 -9.33 20.35 10.21
C MET A 137 -9.12 19.12 11.09
N LEU A 138 -7.86 18.71 11.29
CA LEU A 138 -7.52 17.52 12.06
C LEU A 138 -7.83 17.67 13.55
N ASN A 139 -7.96 18.89 14.08
CA ASN A 139 -8.35 19.15 15.48
C ASN A 139 -9.87 19.19 15.71
N ARG A 140 -10.69 19.05 14.67
CA ARG A 140 -12.15 18.94 14.83
C ARG A 140 -12.52 17.64 15.55
N ASP A 141 -13.62 17.69 16.30
CA ASP A 141 -14.20 16.52 16.94
C ASP A 141 -14.77 15.51 15.93
N ILE A 142 -15.25 16.01 14.78
CA ILE A 142 -15.85 15.23 13.71
C ILE A 142 -15.35 15.75 12.36
N ILE A 143 -15.01 14.83 11.45
CA ILE A 143 -14.64 15.12 10.05
C ILE A 143 -15.58 14.30 9.16
N PRO A 144 -16.76 14.82 8.80
CA PRO A 144 -17.76 14.07 8.05
C PRO A 144 -17.36 13.94 6.58
N VAL A 145 -17.40 12.72 6.05
CA VAL A 145 -17.11 12.43 4.63
C VAL A 145 -18.10 11.45 4.05
N GLU A 146 -18.33 11.57 2.74
CA GLU A 146 -19.13 10.62 1.98
C GLU A 146 -18.22 9.55 1.36
N LYS A 147 -18.30 8.32 1.86
CA LYS A 147 -17.54 7.21 1.33
C LYS A 147 -18.38 6.41 0.34
N LYS A 148 -17.86 6.25 -0.88
CA LYS A 148 -18.49 5.35 -1.88
C LYS A 148 -18.33 3.89 -1.43
N THR A 149 -19.44 3.16 -1.44
CA THR A 149 -19.52 1.72 -1.15
C THR A 149 -20.14 0.98 -2.32
N LYS A 150 -20.15 -0.36 -2.27
CA LYS A 150 -20.85 -1.19 -3.26
C LYS A 150 -22.36 -0.91 -3.32
N LYS A 151 -22.97 -0.39 -2.24
CA LYS A 151 -24.41 -0.12 -2.11
C LYS A 151 -24.77 1.37 -2.23
N GLY A 152 -23.85 2.21 -2.69
CA GLY A 152 -24.03 3.67 -2.78
C GLY A 152 -23.12 4.43 -1.81
N PHE A 153 -23.47 5.67 -1.49
CA PHE A 153 -22.69 6.50 -0.57
C PHE A 153 -23.09 6.24 0.89
N LYS A 154 -22.11 6.25 1.78
CA LYS A 154 -22.31 6.19 3.22
C LYS A 154 -21.53 7.32 3.86
N GLU A 155 -22.20 8.12 4.67
CA GLU A 155 -21.55 9.12 5.50
C GLU A 155 -20.81 8.43 6.66
N ILE A 156 -19.57 8.82 6.89
CA ILE A 156 -18.76 8.35 8.01
C ILE A 156 -18.02 9.54 8.63
N ASP A 157 -17.70 9.44 9.92
CA ASP A 157 -16.73 10.30 10.55
C ASP A 157 -15.31 9.76 10.28
N LEU A 158 -14.45 10.59 9.69
CA LEU A 158 -13.08 10.25 9.34
C LEU A 158 -12.11 10.42 10.51
N LYS A 159 -12.45 11.26 11.50
CA LYS A 159 -11.61 11.59 12.65
C LYS A 159 -11.01 10.38 13.38
N PRO A 160 -11.76 9.31 13.72
CA PRO A 160 -11.19 8.16 14.45
C PRO A 160 -10.23 7.31 13.61
N PHE A 161 -10.15 7.54 12.30
CA PHE A 161 -9.37 6.73 11.37
C PHE A 161 -8.11 7.43 10.85
N ILE A 162 -7.80 8.63 11.37
CA ILE A 162 -6.60 9.40 11.01
C ILE A 162 -5.73 9.61 12.25
N GLY A 163 -4.49 9.16 12.19
CA GLY A 163 -3.41 9.54 13.09
C GLY A 163 -2.41 10.45 12.37
N LEU A 164 -2.28 11.71 12.81
CA LEU A 164 -1.21 12.58 12.32
C LEU A 164 0.11 12.19 12.99
N LYS A 165 1.10 11.79 12.20
CA LYS A 165 2.45 11.42 12.66
C LYS A 165 3.46 12.53 12.45
N GLY A 166 3.20 13.43 11.50
CA GLY A 166 4.06 14.55 11.18
C GLY A 166 3.40 15.49 10.18
N LEU A 167 3.73 16.76 10.29
CA LEU A 167 3.28 17.82 9.38
C LEU A 167 4.37 18.88 9.32
N ASP A 168 4.98 19.05 8.15
CA ASP A 168 6.06 20.01 7.93
C ASP A 168 5.91 20.69 6.55
N SER A 169 6.60 21.80 6.36
CA SER A 169 6.60 22.51 5.08
C SER A 169 7.48 21.76 4.09
N TYR A 170 7.04 21.69 2.83
CA TYR A 170 7.79 21.05 1.76
C TYR A 170 7.66 21.88 0.49
N GLU A 171 8.77 22.44 0.01
CA GLU A 171 8.78 23.36 -1.14
C GLU A 171 7.72 24.48 -0.97
N ASP A 172 6.79 24.62 -1.92
CA ASP A 172 5.66 25.55 -1.89
C ASP A 172 4.40 24.97 -1.21
N GLY A 173 4.45 23.74 -0.73
CA GLY A 173 3.37 23.02 -0.09
C GLY A 173 3.75 22.44 1.28
N ILE A 174 3.13 21.32 1.62
CA ILE A 174 3.31 20.64 2.89
C ILE A 174 3.56 19.15 2.68
N ARG A 175 4.22 18.54 3.67
CA ARG A 175 4.35 17.11 3.82
C ARG A 175 3.56 16.64 5.03
N LEU A 176 2.66 15.70 4.80
CA LEU A 176 1.90 15.01 5.85
C LEU A 176 2.42 13.57 5.99
N LEU A 177 2.65 13.16 7.23
CA LEU A 177 2.81 11.76 7.60
C LEU A 177 1.52 11.32 8.32
N LEU A 178 0.76 10.44 7.69
CA LEU A 178 -0.56 10.02 8.15
C LEU A 178 -0.58 8.51 8.39
N ARG A 179 -1.03 8.09 9.57
CA ARG A 179 -1.49 6.73 9.83
C ARG A 179 -2.99 6.67 9.54
N LEU A 180 -3.39 5.82 8.62
CA LEU A 180 -4.79 5.66 8.23
C LEU A 180 -5.26 4.25 8.55
N ALA A 181 -6.51 4.11 9.02
CA ALA A 181 -7.11 2.79 9.18
C ALA A 181 -7.13 2.04 7.83
N ALA A 182 -6.66 0.80 7.82
CA ALA A 182 -6.53 -0.02 6.63
C ALA A 182 -6.92 -1.46 6.97
N GLY A 183 -7.56 -2.17 6.06
CA GLY A 183 -8.03 -3.53 6.32
C GLY A 183 -9.32 -3.85 5.59
N THR A 184 -9.87 -5.04 5.86
CA THR A 184 -11.07 -5.55 5.17
C THR A 184 -12.36 -4.87 5.66
N THR A 185 -12.45 -4.58 6.96
CA THR A 185 -13.61 -3.91 7.58
C THR A 185 -13.60 -2.40 7.32
N THR A 186 -12.47 -1.76 7.59
CA THR A 186 -12.29 -0.31 7.43
C THR A 186 -11.00 -0.04 6.68
N ASN A 187 -11.12 0.74 5.60
CA ASN A 187 -9.99 1.18 4.80
C ASN A 187 -10.16 2.64 4.39
N ILE A 188 -9.22 3.50 4.77
CA ILE A 188 -9.17 4.92 4.43
C ILE A 188 -8.02 5.15 3.47
N ASN A 189 -8.38 5.59 2.26
CA ASN A 189 -7.42 6.02 1.27
C ASN A 189 -7.01 7.48 1.55
N PRO A 190 -5.72 7.87 1.42
CA PRO A 190 -5.27 9.26 1.56
C PRO A 190 -6.10 10.28 0.78
N THR A 191 -6.54 9.95 -0.44
CA THR A 191 -7.41 10.83 -1.24
C THR A 191 -8.70 11.23 -0.51
N LEU A 192 -9.29 10.36 0.32
CA LEU A 192 -10.48 10.71 1.10
C LEU A 192 -10.22 11.82 2.13
N VAL A 193 -9.00 11.88 2.67
CA VAL A 193 -8.58 12.96 3.60
C VAL A 193 -8.46 14.29 2.85
N PHE A 194 -7.94 14.27 1.62
CA PHE A 194 -7.80 15.48 0.80
C PHE A 194 -9.13 15.94 0.24
N ASP A 195 -10.00 15.03 -0.19
CA ASP A 195 -11.36 15.36 -0.61
C ASP A 195 -12.13 16.03 0.54
N ALA A 196 -11.94 15.55 1.78
CA ALA A 196 -12.53 16.16 2.97
C ALA A 196 -12.00 17.59 3.19
N PHE A 197 -10.68 17.78 3.09
CA PHE A 197 -10.05 19.10 3.19
C PHE A 197 -10.58 20.06 2.13
N SER A 198 -10.57 19.62 0.87
CA SER A 198 -11.02 20.40 -0.27
C SER A 198 -12.48 20.80 -0.16
N LYS A 199 -13.36 19.88 0.26
CA LYS A 199 -14.78 20.16 0.52
C LYS A 199 -14.95 21.14 1.68
N LEU A 200 -14.17 20.99 2.74
CA LEU A 200 -14.30 21.82 3.93
C LEU A 200 -13.91 23.28 3.69
N TYR A 201 -12.81 23.50 2.96
CA TYR A 201 -12.28 24.84 2.70
C TYR A 201 -12.68 25.39 1.34
N ASN A 202 -13.47 24.64 0.55
CA ASN A 202 -13.84 24.97 -0.82
C ASN A 202 -12.61 25.34 -1.66
N MET A 203 -11.61 24.47 -1.64
CA MET A 203 -10.28 24.69 -2.21
C MET A 203 -9.77 23.45 -2.92
N GLU A 204 -9.15 23.61 -4.08
CA GLU A 204 -8.45 22.51 -4.76
C GLU A 204 -7.03 22.36 -4.22
N LEU A 205 -6.63 21.11 -4.00
CA LEU A 205 -5.28 20.73 -3.63
C LEU A 205 -4.59 20.08 -4.83
N ASP A 206 -3.36 20.48 -5.08
CA ASP A 206 -2.47 19.78 -5.99
C ASP A 206 -1.81 18.63 -5.21
N CYS A 207 -2.29 17.41 -5.45
CA CYS A 207 -1.68 16.21 -4.87
C CYS A 207 -0.43 15.83 -5.65
N ILE A 208 0.72 16.32 -5.19
CA ILE A 208 2.02 16.13 -5.83
C ILE A 208 2.45 14.67 -5.74
N ARG A 209 2.27 14.04 -4.57
CA ARG A 209 2.76 12.69 -4.33
C ARG A 209 2.04 12.01 -3.18
N VAL A 210 1.75 10.73 -3.35
CA VAL A 210 1.38 9.83 -2.25
C VAL A 210 2.30 8.62 -2.26
N LYS A 211 2.87 8.30 -1.10
CA LYS A 211 3.72 7.13 -0.91
C LYS A 211 3.28 6.34 0.31
N LYS A 212 2.98 5.05 0.10
CA LYS A 212 2.74 4.07 1.15
C LYS A 212 4.07 3.70 1.81
N LEU A 213 4.18 3.88 3.12
CA LEU A 213 5.45 3.68 3.85
C LEU A 213 5.49 2.33 4.56
N GLN A 214 4.48 2.02 5.36
CA GLN A 214 4.47 0.82 6.20
C GLN A 214 3.04 0.37 6.51
N VAL A 215 2.86 -0.94 6.70
CA VAL A 215 1.58 -1.58 7.05
C VAL A 215 1.69 -2.17 8.45
N TYR A 216 0.65 -2.01 9.27
CA TYR A 216 0.60 -2.48 10.65
C TYR A 216 -0.58 -3.41 10.88
N THR A 217 -0.44 -4.28 11.88
CA THR A 217 -1.51 -5.16 12.39
C THR A 217 -1.96 -4.70 13.77
N ASP A 218 -3.14 -5.13 14.24
CA ASP A 218 -3.67 -4.76 15.57
C ASP A 218 -2.92 -5.41 16.74
N ASN A 219 -1.83 -6.15 16.49
CA ASN A 219 -1.13 -6.93 17.52
C ASN A 219 0.32 -6.44 17.73
N PRO A 220 0.55 -5.49 18.67
CA PRO A 220 1.85 -4.84 18.87
C PRO A 220 2.96 -5.76 19.42
N VAL A 221 2.64 -6.99 19.81
CA VAL A 221 3.63 -8.01 20.22
C VAL A 221 4.38 -8.60 19.01
N LYS A 222 3.97 -8.25 17.77
CA LYS A 222 4.50 -8.76 16.51
C LYS A 222 4.73 -7.64 15.47
N ASP A 223 5.16 -6.46 15.90
CA ASP A 223 5.45 -5.35 14.99
C ASP A 223 6.70 -5.60 14.10
N GLU A 224 7.50 -6.64 14.37
CA GLU A 224 8.77 -6.92 13.68
C GLU A 224 8.65 -7.54 12.26
N ILE A 225 7.46 -7.64 11.66
CA ILE A 225 7.26 -8.47 10.44
C ILE A 225 6.89 -7.69 9.19
N PHE A 226 6.55 -6.41 9.34
CA PHE A 226 6.38 -5.49 8.22
C PHE A 226 7.42 -4.35 8.24
N GLU A 227 8.50 -4.52 9.02
CA GLU A 227 9.72 -3.68 8.98
C GLU A 227 10.77 -4.23 8.01
#